data_AF-A0A9D5NR46-F1
#
_entry.id   AF-A0A9D5NR46-F1
#
_cell.length_a   1.000
_cell.length_b   1.000
_cell.length_c   1.000
_cell.angle_alpha   90.00
_cell.angle_beta   90.00
_cell.angle_gamma   90.00
#
_symmetry.space_group_name_H-M   'P 1'
#
loop_
_entity.id
_entity.type
_entity.pdbx_description
1 polymer ?
#
loop_
_entity_poly.entity_id
_entity_poly.type
_entity_poly.pdbx_seq_one_letter_code
_entity_poly.pdbx_strand_id
1 'polypeptide(L)'
;MMCKTKWIILSVVMLSFFSEQHIFAQASGTLVQFETECLGVEGDGSQTLRAWGFGKNKHDALEQARKKAVSDVIFNGIKAGVAGCNTRPLITEINARERYEDYFDRFFADNGDYKKYVSDADEKRSSRDKSKSKLGVRYGVTVRVLRSELRVRLKADQLIQ
;
A
#
# COMPACT_ATOMS: atom_id res chain seq x y z
N MET A 1 -10.64 79.60 13.65
CA MET A 1 -10.68 78.74 12.46
C MET A 1 -11.78 77.70 12.62
N MET A 2 -12.73 77.69 11.70
CA MET A 2 -13.85 76.76 11.59
C MET A 2 -13.50 75.54 10.72
N CYS A 3 -14.27 74.47 10.93
CA CYS A 3 -14.69 73.42 9.99
C CYS A 3 -13.71 72.37 9.44
N LYS A 4 -13.85 71.16 10.00
CA LYS A 4 -14.18 69.87 9.36
C LYS A 4 -13.84 69.67 7.87
N THR A 5 -13.06 68.62 7.60
CA THR A 5 -13.26 67.73 6.44
C THR A 5 -12.78 66.31 6.77
N LYS A 6 -13.65 65.32 6.58
CA LYS A 6 -13.32 63.88 6.51
C LYS A 6 -12.50 63.62 5.23
N TRP A 7 -11.80 62.48 5.17
CA TRP A 7 -11.65 61.51 4.05
C TRP A 7 -10.71 60.39 4.58
N ILE A 8 -11.22 59.21 4.93
CA ILE A 8 -11.13 57.96 4.13
C ILE A 8 -9.74 57.76 3.52
N ILE A 9 -8.99 56.74 3.99
CA ILE A 9 -8.40 55.69 3.16
C ILE A 9 -8.23 54.44 4.04
N LEU A 10 -8.92 53.40 3.58
CA LEU A 10 -8.84 52.00 3.93
C LEU A 10 -7.50 51.46 3.39
N SER A 11 -6.57 50.99 4.22
CA SER A 11 -5.42 50.21 3.75
C SER A 11 -5.35 48.86 4.47
N VAL A 12 -5.89 47.88 3.76
CA VAL A 12 -5.69 46.44 3.95
C VAL A 12 -4.24 46.10 3.65
N VAL A 13 -3.50 45.56 4.62
CA VAL A 13 -2.34 44.68 4.39
C VAL A 13 -2.37 43.64 5.53
N MET A 14 -3.23 42.63 5.41
CA MET A 14 -2.84 41.28 4.98
C MET A 14 -1.75 40.71 5.90
N LEU A 15 -2.20 40.09 7.00
CA LEU A 15 -1.39 39.24 7.87
C LEU A 15 -0.75 38.13 7.03
N SER A 16 0.57 38.22 6.88
CA SER A 16 1.43 37.22 6.27
C SER A 16 1.48 35.98 7.15
N PHE A 17 0.45 35.13 7.06
CA PHE A 17 0.55 33.73 7.46
C PHE A 17 1.45 33.03 6.43
N PHE A 18 2.76 33.10 6.65
CA PHE A 18 3.70 32.19 6.00
C PHE A 18 3.39 30.78 6.48
N SER A 19 2.62 30.03 5.68
CA SER A 19 2.52 28.59 5.86
C SER A 19 3.90 28.01 5.60
N GLU A 20 4.55 27.47 6.63
CA GLU A 20 5.67 26.54 6.44
C GLU A 20 5.12 25.32 5.70
N GLN A 21 5.26 25.33 4.37
CA GLN A 21 5.14 24.11 3.59
C GLN A 21 6.34 23.24 3.96
N HIS A 22 6.13 22.29 4.86
CA HIS A 22 7.07 21.19 5.04
C HIS A 22 7.11 20.38 3.74
N ILE A 23 8.01 20.76 2.83
CA ILE A 23 8.45 19.89 1.75
C ILE A 23 9.14 18.71 2.43
N PHE A 24 8.46 17.58 2.53
CA PHE A 24 9.13 16.31 2.82
C PHE A 24 10.07 16.02 1.65
N ALA A 25 11.35 16.36 1.82
CA ALA A 25 12.41 15.92 0.94
C ALA A 25 12.44 14.38 0.96
N GLN A 26 11.93 13.75 -0.09
CA GLN A 26 12.13 12.31 -0.30
C GLN A 26 13.60 12.11 -0.67
N ALA A 27 14.39 11.72 0.33
CA ALA A 27 15.74 11.23 0.12
C ALA A 27 15.67 10.04 -0.86
N SER A 28 16.12 10.29 -2.10
CA SER A 28 16.29 9.29 -3.15
C SER A 28 17.51 8.42 -2.84
N GLY A 29 17.43 7.62 -1.77
CA GLY A 29 18.21 6.39 -1.68
C GLY A 29 17.42 5.33 -2.44
N THR A 30 18.01 4.71 -3.47
CA THR A 30 17.38 3.63 -4.24
C THR A 30 16.87 2.56 -3.28
N LEU A 31 15.58 2.64 -2.94
CA LEU A 31 14.93 1.71 -2.05
C LEU A 31 14.69 0.48 -2.91
N VAL A 32 15.68 -0.42 -2.96
CA VAL A 32 15.58 -1.68 -3.72
C VAL A 32 14.24 -2.31 -3.35
N GLN A 33 13.30 -2.25 -4.30
CA GLN A 33 11.99 -2.84 -4.15
C GLN A 33 12.18 -4.30 -4.48
N PHE A 34 11.93 -5.15 -3.48
CA PHE A 34 11.93 -6.58 -3.70
C PHE A 34 10.57 -6.95 -4.27
N GLU A 35 10.61 -7.68 -5.38
CA GLU A 35 9.40 -8.21 -6.01
C GLU A 35 8.77 -9.27 -5.11
N THR A 36 7.45 -9.41 -5.22
CA THR A 36 6.75 -10.51 -4.56
C THR A 36 6.93 -11.77 -5.40
N GLU A 37 7.37 -12.85 -4.74
CA GLU A 37 7.65 -14.12 -5.39
C GLU A 37 6.57 -15.14 -5.05
N CYS A 38 6.15 -15.94 -6.02
CA CYS A 38 5.28 -17.07 -5.76
C CYS A 38 6.08 -18.29 -5.30
N LEU A 39 5.64 -18.93 -4.22
CA LEU A 39 6.22 -20.16 -3.70
C LEU A 39 5.36 -21.39 -4.01
N GLY A 40 4.08 -21.22 -4.32
CA GLY A 40 3.17 -22.30 -4.67
C GLY A 40 1.70 -21.87 -4.75
N VAL A 41 0.87 -22.78 -5.23
CA VAL A 41 -0.60 -22.65 -5.30
C VAL A 41 -1.22 -23.87 -4.64
N GLU A 42 -2.27 -23.65 -3.86
CA GLU A 42 -3.01 -24.69 -3.16
C GLU A 42 -4.26 -25.11 -3.95
N GLY A 43 -4.84 -26.26 -3.63
CA GLY A 43 -6.01 -26.82 -4.33
C GLY A 43 -7.28 -25.96 -4.25
N ASP A 44 -7.36 -25.02 -3.32
CA ASP A 44 -8.44 -24.02 -3.17
C ASP A 44 -8.23 -22.75 -4.04
N GLY A 45 -7.11 -22.69 -4.77
CA GLY A 45 -6.71 -21.54 -5.59
C GLY A 45 -6.07 -20.40 -4.81
N SER A 46 -5.79 -20.59 -3.51
CA SER A 46 -4.93 -19.69 -2.73
C SER A 46 -3.47 -19.83 -3.17
N GLN A 47 -2.68 -18.78 -2.96
CA GLN A 47 -1.27 -18.74 -3.37
C GLN A 47 -0.38 -18.41 -2.19
N THR A 48 0.69 -19.18 -2.02
CA THR A 48 1.74 -18.90 -1.05
C THR A 48 2.75 -17.96 -1.69
N LEU A 49 2.91 -16.77 -1.11
CA LEU A 49 3.73 -15.70 -1.63
C LEU A 49 4.81 -15.30 -0.62
N ARG A 50 6.00 -14.98 -1.14
CA ARG A 50 7.02 -14.26 -0.39
C ARG A 50 6.94 -12.78 -0.75
N ALA A 51 6.51 -11.97 0.21
CA ALA A 51 6.37 -10.53 0.05
C ALA A 51 7.30 -9.77 0.99
N TRP A 52 7.62 -8.53 0.62
CA TRP A 52 8.57 -7.70 1.34
C TRP A 52 7.94 -6.38 1.76
N GLY A 53 8.23 -5.96 2.98
CA GLY A 53 7.73 -4.69 3.51
C GLY A 53 8.83 -3.92 4.21
N PHE A 54 8.70 -2.59 4.20
CA PHE A 54 9.59 -1.66 4.88
C PHE A 54 8.79 -0.88 5.91
N GLY A 55 9.35 -0.66 7.09
CA GLY A 55 8.69 0.06 8.17
C GLY A 55 9.67 0.58 9.21
N LYS A 56 9.18 1.40 10.14
CA LYS A 56 10.02 1.95 11.22
C LYS A 56 10.44 0.86 12.20
N ASN A 57 9.58 -0.13 12.40
CA ASN A 57 9.81 -1.28 13.26
C ASN A 57 9.36 -2.59 12.55
N LYS A 58 9.57 -3.72 13.22
CA LYS A 58 9.23 -5.05 12.68
C LYS A 58 7.73 -5.18 12.39
N HIS A 59 6.88 -4.70 13.27
CA HIS A 59 5.43 -4.81 13.11
C HIS A 59 4.97 -4.06 11.86
N ASP A 60 5.41 -2.81 11.70
CA ASP A 60 5.12 -1.99 10.52
C ASP A 60 5.61 -2.69 9.23
N ALA A 61 6.84 -3.20 9.23
CA ALA A 61 7.40 -3.86 8.05
C ALA A 61 6.63 -5.13 7.66
N LEU A 62 6.21 -5.94 8.63
CA LEU A 62 5.39 -7.12 8.37
C LEU A 62 4.00 -6.74 7.86
N GLU A 63 3.40 -5.70 8.42
CA GLU A 63 2.09 -5.20 7.98
C GLU A 63 2.14 -4.70 6.53
N GLN A 64 3.15 -3.90 6.20
CA GLN A 64 3.37 -3.43 4.83
C GLN A 64 3.64 -4.57 3.85
N ALA A 65 4.36 -5.62 4.29
CA ALA A 65 4.59 -6.80 3.46
C ALA A 65 3.29 -7.55 3.13
N ARG A 66 2.38 -7.68 4.11
CA ARG A 66 1.05 -8.28 3.91
C ARG A 66 0.19 -7.46 2.96
N LYS A 67 0.16 -6.13 3.14
CA LYS A 67 -0.54 -5.21 2.22
C LYS A 67 0.02 -5.33 0.80
N LYS A 68 1.35 -5.40 0.66
CA LYS A 68 2.01 -5.61 -0.63
C LYS A 68 1.60 -6.92 -1.28
N ALA A 69 1.59 -8.04 -0.53
CA ALA A 69 1.20 -9.34 -1.07
C ALA A 69 -0.20 -9.31 -1.71
N VAL A 70 -1.18 -8.75 -1.00
CA VAL A 70 -2.55 -8.61 -1.50
C VAL A 70 -2.63 -7.61 -2.64
N SER A 71 -1.96 -6.45 -2.53
CA SER A 71 -1.90 -5.44 -3.59
C SER A 71 -1.32 -6.00 -4.89
N ASP A 72 -0.27 -6.81 -4.82
CA ASP A 72 0.35 -7.39 -6.01
C ASP A 72 -0.59 -8.39 -6.67
N VAL A 73 -1.33 -9.22 -5.91
CA VAL A 73 -2.36 -10.11 -6.48
C VAL A 73 -3.49 -9.33 -7.16
N ILE A 74 -3.90 -8.19 -6.59
CA ILE A 74 -4.99 -7.38 -7.14
C ILE A 74 -4.57 -6.64 -8.40
N PHE A 75 -3.45 -5.90 -8.37
CA PHE A 75 -3.11 -4.91 -9.40
C PHE A 75 -1.94 -5.32 -10.32
N ASN A 76 -0.92 -5.99 -9.79
CA ASN A 76 0.35 -6.16 -10.51
C ASN A 76 0.50 -7.55 -11.16
N GLY A 77 -0.12 -8.57 -10.55
CA GLY A 77 0.19 -9.96 -10.80
C GLY A 77 1.52 -10.38 -10.16
N ILE A 78 1.78 -11.68 -10.16
CA ILE A 78 2.99 -12.28 -9.57
C ILE A 78 3.77 -13.01 -10.67
N LYS A 79 4.91 -12.46 -11.05
CA LYS A 79 5.72 -12.99 -12.17
C LYS A 79 6.98 -13.72 -11.72
N ALA A 80 7.46 -13.41 -10.52
CA ALA A 80 8.64 -14.03 -9.94
C ALA A 80 8.26 -15.28 -9.12
N GLY A 81 9.23 -16.19 -8.95
CA GLY A 81 9.08 -17.41 -8.15
C GLY A 81 8.86 -18.67 -8.99
N VAL A 82 8.17 -19.66 -8.42
CA VAL A 82 7.98 -20.97 -9.05
C VAL A 82 6.97 -20.92 -10.20
N ALA A 83 7.14 -21.82 -11.17
CA ALA A 83 6.19 -21.98 -12.27
C ALA A 83 4.84 -22.57 -11.77
N GLY A 84 3.75 -22.28 -12.49
CA GLY A 84 2.41 -22.79 -12.17
C GLY A 84 1.54 -21.85 -11.34
N CYS A 85 2.07 -20.69 -10.93
CA CYS A 85 1.30 -19.69 -10.20
C CYS A 85 0.34 -18.90 -11.10
N ASN A 86 -0.71 -18.37 -10.49
CA ASN A 86 -1.59 -17.40 -11.14
C ASN A 86 -0.87 -16.06 -11.25
N THR A 87 -0.27 -15.83 -12.41
CA THR A 87 0.55 -14.65 -12.67
C THR A 87 -0.26 -13.40 -12.99
N ARG A 88 -1.52 -13.55 -13.42
CA ARG A 88 -2.37 -12.43 -13.83
C ARG A 88 -2.98 -11.69 -12.63
N PRO A 89 -2.97 -10.35 -12.64
CA PRO A 89 -3.69 -9.56 -11.65
C PRO A 89 -5.20 -9.83 -11.72
N LEU A 90 -5.90 -9.58 -10.61
CA LEU A 90 -7.36 -9.68 -10.57
C LEU A 90 -8.03 -8.52 -11.30
N ILE A 91 -7.46 -7.32 -11.21
CA ILE A 91 -7.92 -6.12 -11.90
C ILE A 91 -6.95 -5.81 -13.04
N THR A 92 -7.46 -5.77 -14.27
CA THR A 92 -6.66 -5.44 -15.46
C THR A 92 -6.77 -3.97 -15.87
N GLU A 93 -7.69 -3.22 -15.25
CA GLU A 93 -7.82 -1.78 -15.46
C GLU A 93 -6.62 -1.05 -14.86
N ILE A 94 -5.90 -0.29 -15.68
CA ILE A 94 -4.61 0.33 -15.34
C ILE A 94 -4.77 1.39 -14.24
N ASN A 95 -5.84 2.18 -14.31
CA ASN A 95 -6.17 3.27 -13.40
C ASN A 95 -7.09 2.81 -12.25
N ALA A 96 -7.24 1.51 -12.01
CA ALA A 96 -8.18 1.00 -10.99
C ALA A 96 -7.87 1.50 -9.58
N ARG A 97 -6.59 1.66 -9.24
CA ARG A 97 -6.19 2.17 -7.92
C ARG A 97 -6.68 3.60 -7.70
N GLU A 98 -6.55 4.45 -8.71
CA GLU A 98 -6.95 5.86 -8.67
C GLU A 98 -8.47 5.99 -8.76
N ARG A 99 -9.10 5.23 -9.67
CA ARG A 99 -10.55 5.26 -9.87
C ARG A 99 -11.32 4.81 -8.64
N TYR A 100 -10.77 3.86 -7.88
CA TYR A 100 -11.39 3.27 -6.70
C TYR A 100 -10.58 3.57 -5.43
N GLU A 101 -9.94 4.75 -5.37
CA GLU A 101 -9.06 5.18 -4.28
C GLU A 101 -9.74 5.04 -2.91
N ASP A 102 -10.92 5.65 -2.71
CA ASP A 102 -11.68 5.57 -1.46
C ASP A 102 -11.98 4.12 -1.01
N TYR A 103 -12.18 3.21 -1.96
CA TYR A 103 -12.38 1.80 -1.65
C TYR A 103 -11.07 1.19 -1.16
N PHE A 104 -10.00 1.33 -1.93
CA PHE A 104 -8.74 0.67 -1.64
C PHE A 104 -8.02 1.26 -0.43
N ASP A 105 -8.18 2.55 -0.15
CA ASP A 105 -7.66 3.19 1.06
C ASP A 105 -8.28 2.60 2.32
N ARG A 106 -9.61 2.41 2.32
CA ARG A 106 -10.30 1.72 3.43
C ARG A 106 -9.96 0.23 3.48
N PHE A 107 -9.87 -0.42 2.33
CA PHE A 107 -9.55 -1.84 2.23
C PHE A 107 -8.16 -2.15 2.78
N PHE A 108 -7.16 -1.31 2.47
CA PHE A 108 -5.76 -1.42 2.90
C PHE A 108 -5.43 -0.59 4.15
N ALA A 109 -6.41 0.03 4.80
CA ALA A 109 -6.22 0.71 6.08
C ALA A 109 -5.63 -0.24 7.12
N ASP A 110 -5.08 0.32 8.20
CA ASP A 110 -4.66 -0.50 9.34
C ASP A 110 -5.88 -1.21 9.93
N ASN A 111 -5.82 -2.54 10.04
CA ASN A 111 -6.96 -3.41 10.35
C ASN A 111 -8.10 -3.40 9.31
N GLY A 112 -7.80 -3.01 8.07
CA GLY A 112 -8.72 -3.07 6.95
C GLY A 112 -9.04 -4.49 6.49
N ASP A 113 -10.00 -4.57 5.57
CA ASP A 113 -10.57 -5.83 5.07
C ASP A 113 -9.55 -6.74 4.37
N TYR A 114 -8.42 -6.20 3.87
CA TYR A 114 -7.37 -7.02 3.24
C TYR A 114 -6.87 -8.16 4.14
N LYS A 115 -6.91 -7.98 5.47
CA LYS A 115 -6.49 -9.01 6.45
C LYS A 115 -7.32 -10.28 6.37
N LYS A 116 -8.55 -10.21 5.88
CA LYS A 116 -9.41 -11.40 5.68
C LYS A 116 -8.88 -12.32 4.59
N TYR A 117 -8.03 -11.80 3.70
CA TYR A 117 -7.56 -12.48 2.49
C TYR A 117 -6.07 -12.82 2.52
N VAL A 118 -5.40 -12.60 3.64
CA VAL A 118 -3.99 -12.93 3.85
C VAL A 118 -3.83 -13.62 5.19
N SER A 119 -3.17 -14.77 5.19
CA SER A 119 -2.87 -15.51 6.41
C SER A 119 -1.40 -15.87 6.49
N ASP A 120 -0.92 -16.01 7.73
CA ASP A 120 0.44 -16.45 8.02
C ASP A 120 0.52 -18.00 8.07
N ALA A 121 -0.43 -18.73 7.45
CA ALA A 121 -0.55 -20.20 7.55
C ALA A 121 0.71 -20.95 7.08
N ASP A 122 1.42 -20.40 6.09
CA ASP A 122 2.65 -20.96 5.52
C ASP A 122 3.93 -20.35 6.13
N GLU A 123 3.78 -19.49 7.13
CA GLU A 123 4.90 -18.82 7.75
C GLU A 123 5.67 -19.79 8.65
N LYS A 124 6.94 -20.04 8.32
CA LYS A 124 7.86 -20.77 9.20
C LYS A 124 8.69 -19.77 9.99
N ARG A 125 9.04 -20.09 11.25
CA ARG A 125 9.92 -19.21 12.06
C ARG A 125 11.23 -18.84 11.35
N SER A 126 11.72 -19.71 10.46
CA SER A 126 12.93 -19.53 9.65
C SER A 126 12.70 -18.86 8.29
N SER A 127 11.47 -18.65 7.82
CA SER A 127 11.22 -18.09 6.48
C SER A 127 11.30 -16.56 6.41
N ARG A 128 11.43 -15.90 7.57
CA ARG A 128 11.57 -14.44 7.67
C ARG A 128 12.99 -13.99 7.35
N ASP A 129 13.13 -13.26 6.26
CA ASP A 129 14.36 -12.53 5.94
C ASP A 129 14.31 -11.11 6.52
N LYS A 130 15.48 -10.61 6.93
CA LYS A 130 15.61 -9.28 7.51
C LYS A 130 16.76 -8.51 6.86
N SER A 131 16.54 -7.23 6.60
CA SER A 131 17.58 -6.27 6.27
C SER A 131 17.32 -4.96 7.01
N LYS A 132 18.36 -4.32 7.55
CA LYS A 132 18.25 -3.12 8.37
C LYS A 132 19.00 -1.96 7.72
N SER A 133 18.36 -0.79 7.71
CA SER A 133 18.95 0.48 7.27
C SER A 133 18.84 1.51 8.40
N LYS A 134 19.54 2.64 8.26
CA LYS A 134 19.40 3.80 9.17
C LYS A 134 17.99 4.40 9.14
N LEU A 135 17.25 4.22 8.03
CA LEU A 135 15.91 4.77 7.81
C LEU A 135 14.77 3.86 8.31
N GLY A 136 15.04 2.60 8.63
CA GLY A 136 14.03 1.63 9.02
C GLY A 136 14.46 0.18 8.81
N VAL A 137 13.51 -0.74 8.96
CA VAL A 137 13.72 -2.17 8.79
C VAL A 137 12.91 -2.69 7.62
N ARG A 138 13.51 -3.64 6.88
CA ARG A 138 12.85 -4.39 5.83
C ARG A 138 12.71 -5.84 6.28
N TYR A 139 11.52 -6.41 6.10
CA TYR A 139 11.22 -7.80 6.40
C TYR A 139 10.57 -8.48 5.20
N GLY A 140 11.05 -9.69 4.89
CA GLY A 140 10.38 -10.64 4.01
C GLY A 140 9.49 -11.57 4.82
N VAL A 141 8.29 -11.83 4.34
CA VAL A 141 7.31 -12.72 4.98
C VAL A 141 6.73 -13.69 3.95
N THR A 142 6.50 -14.93 4.37
CA THR A 142 5.75 -15.91 3.60
C THR A 142 4.30 -15.88 4.07
N VAL A 143 3.38 -15.61 3.15
CA VAL A 143 1.94 -15.50 3.44
C VAL A 143 1.13 -16.27 2.42
N ARG A 144 -0.03 -16.77 2.84
CA ARG A 144 -1.04 -17.34 1.94
C ARG A 144 -2.07 -16.29 1.61
N VAL A 145 -2.27 -16.02 0.33
CA VAL A 145 -3.28 -15.07 -0.17
C VAL A 145 -4.45 -15.82 -0.80
N LEU A 146 -5.65 -15.55 -0.30
CA LEU A 146 -6.91 -16.18 -0.73
C LEU A 146 -7.41 -15.55 -2.04
N ARG A 147 -6.70 -15.81 -3.14
CA ARG A 147 -6.96 -15.18 -4.45
C ARG A 147 -8.37 -15.46 -4.97
N SER A 148 -8.88 -16.67 -4.82
CA SER A 148 -10.24 -17.06 -5.23
C SER A 148 -11.29 -16.21 -4.52
N GLU A 149 -11.16 -16.03 -3.20
CA GLU A 149 -12.09 -15.25 -2.38
C GLU A 149 -11.99 -13.74 -2.66
N LEU A 150 -10.78 -13.22 -2.87
CA LEU A 150 -10.57 -11.84 -3.32
C LEU A 150 -11.32 -11.58 -4.63
N ARG A 151 -11.24 -12.53 -5.58
CA ARG A 151 -11.96 -12.40 -6.85
C ARG A 151 -13.47 -12.33 -6.64
N VAL A 152 -14.02 -13.16 -5.75
CA VAL A 152 -15.45 -13.13 -5.41
C VAL A 152 -15.84 -11.79 -4.80
N ARG A 153 -15.06 -11.28 -3.85
CA ARG A 153 -15.28 -9.97 -3.22
C ARG A 153 -15.28 -8.83 -4.24
N LEU A 154 -14.25 -8.75 -5.09
CA LEU A 154 -14.13 -7.70 -6.09
C LEU A 154 -15.26 -7.75 -7.14
N LYS A 155 -15.78 -8.95 -7.48
CA LYS A 155 -16.98 -9.09 -8.31
C LYS A 155 -18.24 -8.59 -7.60
N ALA A 156 -18.43 -8.99 -6.34
CA ALA A 156 -19.57 -8.58 -5.53
C ALA A 156 -19.61 -7.04 -5.36
N ASP A 157 -18.44 -6.43 -5.23
CA ASP A 157 -18.27 -4.98 -5.10
C ASP A 157 -18.26 -4.25 -6.46
N GLN A 158 -18.50 -4.96 -7.57
CA GLN A 158 -18.59 -4.42 -8.94
C GLN A 158 -17.31 -3.75 -9.44
N LEU A 159 -16.15 -4.14 -8.90
CA LEU A 159 -14.82 -3.65 -9.32
C LEU A 159 -14.27 -4.44 -10.52
N ILE A 160 -14.76 -5.67 -10.72
CA ILE A 160 -14.42 -6.53 -11.86
C ILE A 160 -15.65 -7.33 -12.33
N GLN A 161 -15.61 -7.78 -13.59
CA GLN A 161 -16.68 -8.54 -14.23
C GLN A 161 -16.52 -10.07 -14.04
#